data_AF-A0A448ZDP6-F1
#
_entry.id   AF-A0A448ZDP6-F1
#
_cell.length_a   1.000
_cell.length_b   1.000
_cell.length_c   1.000
_cell.angle_alpha   90.00
_cell.angle_beta   90.00
_cell.angle_gamma   90.00
#
_symmetry.space_group_name_H-M   'P 1'
#
loop_
_entity.id
_entity.type
_entity.pdbx_description
1 polymer ?
#
loop_
_entity_poly.entity_id
_entity_poly.type
_entity_poly.pdbx_seq_one_letter_code
_entity_poly.pdbx_strand_id
1 'polypeptide(L)'
;MLFYGFLCLFLAGRARLSGPPSATDGGTEEPPAPIVGHGRTGALGALDPLGSDLGGGGLDRRSVLSSVATTLTTAAAALDPAAKQSGPSKSDTYWPLWPALPIFPFSQRKTLVREAADGVWTFDQLIGIYYVHVPIRMTVVAMKESRGLLVYAPVAATKDCLDQLRPLIEEHGPVRYIVLPSVAVEHKVLAGPFARRFPEAEFYVTDQQYSFPVGLPDRALGFPSWTKPLPPSSRGGPPMWGGEFEHEVLTVKPGVGSMYQDVALFHGPSKTLLVCDALLATTEEPPPLLTRELEYVKALLFHARDSPGEIVEDTPEARRKGWRRIVLLFNFFIPLHSARVDLGVKPLLALDPSYELGWGGWMPFSWSPAAEAESFAAYSANGTPTVYTIVQIILSRGNSGEATLAWVDRVKEWPFRRVVPAHLDAPLAIGPEEFSATYDFLRRGENEVRYCDEDVLVLRKAEEGPLNFSVYPSALGTLRGRACDVPK
;
A
#
# COMPACT_ATOMS: atom_id res chain seq x y z
N MET A 1 11.24 -6.00 4.22
CA MET A 1 11.81 -6.15 5.58
C MET A 1 11.30 -5.11 6.57
N LEU A 2 10.79 -3.95 6.11
CA LEU A 2 10.18 -2.95 7.01
C LEU A 2 8.81 -3.41 7.55
N PHE A 3 7.90 -3.88 6.70
CA PHE A 3 6.60 -4.42 7.17
C PHE A 3 6.76 -5.58 8.17
N TYR A 4 7.72 -6.48 7.90
CA TYR A 4 7.96 -7.70 8.69
C TYR A 4 8.90 -7.50 9.89
N GLY A 5 9.99 -6.75 9.70
CA GLY A 5 10.95 -6.43 10.75
C GLY A 5 10.32 -5.53 11.79
N PHE A 6 9.56 -4.51 11.38
CA PHE A 6 8.95 -3.56 12.31
C PHE A 6 7.86 -4.23 13.15
N LEU A 7 6.98 -5.04 12.55
CA LEU A 7 5.89 -5.73 13.24
C LEU A 7 6.39 -6.87 14.15
N CYS A 8 7.37 -7.68 13.71
CA CYS A 8 7.97 -8.73 14.54
C CYS A 8 8.79 -8.15 15.71
N LEU A 9 9.47 -7.01 15.53
CA LEU A 9 10.24 -6.37 16.61
C LEU A 9 9.37 -5.57 17.58
N PHE A 10 8.28 -4.93 17.12
CA PHE A 10 7.34 -4.23 17.99
C PHE A 10 6.62 -5.18 18.96
N LEU A 11 6.27 -6.39 18.50
CA LEU A 11 5.72 -7.46 19.33
C LEU A 11 6.75 -8.02 20.32
N ALA A 12 8.03 -8.10 19.95
CA ALA A 12 9.11 -8.57 20.84
C ALA A 12 9.51 -7.54 21.91
N GLY A 13 9.43 -6.24 21.61
CA GLY A 13 9.85 -5.15 22.51
C GLY A 13 8.96 -4.96 23.75
N ARG A 14 7.67 -5.34 23.69
CA ARG A 14 6.74 -5.22 24.84
C ARG A 14 6.90 -6.33 25.89
N ALA A 15 7.59 -7.44 25.57
CA ALA A 15 7.80 -8.52 26.53
C ALA A 15 8.81 -8.18 27.67
N ARG A 16 9.41 -6.98 27.67
CA ARG A 16 10.41 -6.57 28.68
C ARG A 16 10.05 -5.34 29.53
N LEU A 17 8.82 -4.83 29.43
CA LEU A 17 8.38 -3.65 30.21
C LEU A 17 7.23 -3.95 31.17
N SER A 18 7.27 -5.13 31.81
CA SER A 18 6.40 -5.45 32.94
C SER A 18 7.24 -5.83 34.15
N GLY A 19 7.66 -4.81 34.89
CA GLY A 19 8.25 -4.94 36.22
C GLY A 19 8.40 -3.55 36.85
N PRO A 20 7.79 -3.28 38.02
CA PRO A 20 8.00 -2.01 38.71
C PRO A 20 9.43 -1.98 39.27
N PRO A 21 10.16 -0.85 39.21
CA PRO A 21 11.41 -0.74 39.93
C PRO A 21 11.14 -0.72 41.44
N SER A 22 11.68 -1.69 42.15
CA SER A 22 11.76 -1.72 43.61
C SER A 22 12.68 -0.58 44.09
N ALA A 23 12.11 0.39 44.81
CA ALA A 23 12.87 1.38 45.55
C ALA A 23 13.36 0.75 46.86
N THR A 24 14.67 0.79 47.10
CA THR A 24 15.27 0.52 48.41
C THR A 24 15.61 1.83 49.11
N ASP A 25 15.32 1.82 50.40
CA ASP A 25 15.41 2.87 51.40
C ASP A 25 16.73 3.64 51.51
N GLY A 26 16.58 4.90 51.91
CA GLY A 26 17.58 5.70 52.63
C GLY A 26 16.87 6.85 53.35
N GLY A 27 16.62 6.70 54.66
CA GLY A 27 16.07 7.74 55.54
C GLY A 27 16.97 8.99 55.62
N THR A 28 16.51 10.15 56.07
CA THR A 28 15.94 10.40 57.41
C THR A 28 15.46 11.86 57.52
N GLU A 29 14.55 12.07 58.48
CA GLU A 29 14.17 13.32 59.19
C GLU A 29 13.11 14.27 58.61
N GLU A 30 12.11 14.51 59.48
CA GLU A 30 10.92 15.37 59.47
C GLU A 30 10.97 16.18 60.80
N PRO A 31 10.05 17.11 61.16
CA PRO A 31 9.46 18.32 60.54
C PRO A 31 9.54 19.51 61.58
N PRO A 32 8.66 20.55 61.74
CA PRO A 32 7.37 20.88 61.09
C PRO A 32 6.96 22.36 60.80
N ALA A 33 6.07 22.50 59.80
CA ALA A 33 4.75 23.22 59.73
C ALA A 33 4.61 24.72 60.12
N PRO A 34 3.43 25.38 59.95
CA PRO A 34 2.30 25.24 59.00
C PRO A 34 1.88 26.61 58.38
N ILE A 35 0.80 26.68 57.57
CA ILE A 35 -0.40 27.55 57.76
C ILE A 35 -1.18 27.88 56.44
N VAL A 36 -2.40 27.32 56.38
CA VAL A 36 -3.75 27.91 56.11
C VAL A 36 -4.09 28.65 54.78
N GLY A 37 -5.26 28.30 54.23
CA GLY A 37 -6.22 29.21 53.56
C GLY A 37 -6.85 28.65 52.27
N HIS A 38 -7.93 27.84 52.26
CA HIS A 38 -9.38 28.17 52.33
C HIS A 38 -9.99 29.05 51.21
N GLY A 39 -11.07 28.53 50.59
CA GLY A 39 -12.13 29.25 49.84
C GLY A 39 -12.26 28.83 48.36
N ARG A 40 -13.20 27.98 47.88
CA ARG A 40 -14.69 28.14 47.73
C ARG A 40 -15.08 29.50 47.11
N THR A 41 -15.98 29.71 46.14
CA THR A 41 -17.12 28.99 45.51
C THR A 41 -17.78 29.95 44.49
N GLY A 42 -18.60 29.45 43.55
CA GLY A 42 -19.72 30.19 42.93
C GLY A 42 -19.84 30.00 41.40
N ALA A 43 -20.76 29.16 40.88
CA ALA A 43 -22.21 29.38 40.66
C ALA A 43 -22.49 30.12 39.32
N LEU A 44 -23.01 29.42 38.30
CA LEU A 44 -24.43 29.29 37.88
C LEU A 44 -24.88 30.33 36.84
N GLY A 45 -25.52 29.86 35.77
CA GLY A 45 -26.26 30.69 34.81
C GLY A 45 -26.81 29.86 33.64
N ALA A 46 -28.11 29.59 33.67
CA ALA A 46 -28.89 28.89 32.65
C ALA A 46 -29.61 29.86 31.70
N LEU A 47 -30.04 29.37 30.52
CA LEU A 47 -31.43 29.37 30.00
C LEU A 47 -31.52 29.41 28.46
N ASP A 48 -32.50 28.64 27.98
CA ASP A 48 -32.95 28.24 26.63
C ASP A 48 -34.06 29.22 26.10
N PRO A 49 -34.92 28.92 25.08
CA PRO A 49 -34.75 29.18 23.63
C PRO A 49 -35.98 29.89 22.99
N LEU A 50 -36.01 30.10 21.66
CA LEU A 50 -37.17 30.46 20.81
C LEU A 50 -36.80 30.05 19.36
N GLY A 51 -37.59 29.43 18.48
CA GLY A 51 -39.03 29.20 18.37
C GLY A 51 -39.57 29.79 17.06
N SER A 52 -40.20 28.97 16.20
CA SER A 52 -41.35 29.24 15.29
C SER A 52 -41.22 28.79 13.81
N ASP A 53 -42.39 28.65 13.20
CA ASP A 53 -42.89 27.61 12.28
C ASP A 53 -43.50 28.26 10.99
N LEU A 54 -44.10 27.42 10.11
CA LEU A 54 -45.00 27.71 8.96
C LEU A 54 -44.32 28.07 7.61
N GLY A 55 -44.77 27.66 6.41
CA GLY A 55 -45.88 26.87 5.84
C GLY A 55 -45.71 26.91 4.29
N GLY A 56 -45.99 25.87 3.49
CA GLY A 56 -47.29 25.56 2.90
C GLY A 56 -47.28 25.72 1.36
N GLY A 57 -47.88 24.78 0.60
CA GLY A 57 -48.23 24.96 -0.83
C GLY A 57 -47.96 23.74 -1.73
N GLY A 58 -49.02 22.98 -2.05
CA GLY A 58 -48.97 21.81 -2.94
C GLY A 58 -49.11 22.14 -4.43
N LEU A 59 -49.19 21.09 -5.27
CA LEU A 59 -50.06 20.99 -6.45
C LEU A 59 -50.03 19.57 -7.05
N ASP A 60 -51.23 19.05 -7.33
CA ASP A 60 -51.53 17.71 -7.82
C ASP A 60 -51.60 17.67 -9.36
N ARG A 61 -51.42 16.47 -9.90
CA ARG A 61 -51.21 16.08 -11.29
C ARG A 61 -52.53 15.89 -12.05
N ARG A 62 -52.67 16.47 -13.26
CA ARG A 62 -53.15 15.77 -14.50
C ARG A 62 -53.35 16.69 -15.73
N SER A 63 -53.00 16.10 -16.89
CA SER A 63 -53.18 16.55 -18.30
C SER A 63 -52.23 17.69 -18.73
N VAL A 64 -51.56 17.67 -19.89
CA VAL A 64 -51.97 17.26 -21.25
C VAL A 64 -50.75 16.77 -22.04
N LEU A 65 -50.95 15.72 -22.85
CA LEU A 65 -50.04 15.23 -23.88
C LEU A 65 -50.06 16.13 -25.13
N SER A 66 -48.90 16.49 -25.67
CA SER A 66 -48.69 16.74 -27.10
C SER A 66 -47.19 16.76 -27.47
N SER A 67 -46.73 15.60 -27.93
CA SER A 67 -45.74 15.31 -28.98
C SER A 67 -44.78 16.40 -29.49
N VAL A 68 -43.47 16.20 -29.25
CA VAL A 68 -42.43 16.39 -30.28
C VAL A 68 -41.45 15.21 -30.20
N ALA A 69 -41.30 14.53 -31.33
CA ALA A 69 -40.46 13.36 -31.50
C ALA A 69 -38.97 13.75 -31.50
N THR A 70 -38.20 13.10 -30.62
CA THR A 70 -36.75 13.04 -30.74
C THR A 70 -36.32 11.58 -30.69
N THR A 71 -35.71 11.14 -31.78
CA THR A 71 -35.17 9.81 -32.03
C THR A 71 -34.07 9.49 -31.02
N LEU A 72 -34.38 8.68 -30.01
CA LEU A 72 -33.40 7.94 -29.22
C LEU A 72 -33.38 6.51 -29.75
N THR A 73 -32.41 6.23 -30.63
CA THR A 73 -31.98 4.87 -30.93
C THR A 73 -31.50 4.23 -29.63
N THR A 74 -32.35 3.40 -29.03
CA THR A 74 -31.96 2.40 -28.04
C THR A 74 -31.00 1.43 -28.71
N ALA A 75 -29.69 1.65 -28.53
CA ALA A 75 -28.73 0.56 -28.60
C ALA A 75 -29.00 -0.34 -27.39
N ALA A 76 -29.97 -1.23 -27.53
CA ALA A 76 -30.07 -2.42 -26.70
C ALA A 76 -28.79 -3.21 -26.98
N ALA A 77 -27.79 -3.03 -26.12
CA ALA A 77 -26.62 -3.89 -26.08
C ALA A 77 -27.17 -5.31 -25.93
N ALA A 78 -26.96 -6.12 -26.96
CA ALA A 78 -27.14 -7.55 -26.88
C ALA A 78 -26.27 -8.02 -25.71
N LEU A 79 -26.93 -8.35 -24.60
CA LEU A 79 -26.33 -9.14 -23.54
C LEU A 79 -26.09 -10.51 -24.16
N ASP A 80 -24.88 -10.70 -24.66
CA ASP A 80 -24.34 -12.02 -24.90
C ASP A 80 -24.49 -12.79 -23.58
N PRO A 81 -25.15 -13.97 -23.56
CA PRO A 81 -25.15 -14.80 -22.37
C PRO A 81 -23.74 -15.38 -22.28
N ALA A 82 -22.80 -14.59 -21.74
CA ALA A 82 -21.50 -15.05 -21.37
C ALA A 82 -21.70 -16.30 -20.51
N ALA A 83 -21.28 -17.44 -21.06
CA ALA A 83 -21.18 -18.68 -20.30
C ALA A 83 -20.60 -18.33 -18.93
N LYS A 84 -21.24 -18.80 -17.85
CA LYS A 84 -20.65 -18.76 -16.51
C LYS A 84 -19.29 -19.47 -16.60
N GLN A 85 -18.23 -18.73 -16.90
CA GLN A 85 -16.89 -19.19 -16.69
C GLN A 85 -16.79 -19.31 -15.18
N SER A 86 -16.84 -20.55 -14.68
CA SER A 86 -16.46 -20.84 -13.32
C SER A 86 -15.05 -20.26 -13.14
N GLY A 87 -14.88 -19.35 -12.18
CA GLY A 87 -13.57 -18.81 -11.84
C GLY A 87 -12.54 -19.91 -11.54
N PRO A 88 -11.24 -19.57 -11.43
CA PRO A 88 -10.18 -20.56 -11.31
C PRO A 88 -10.41 -21.49 -10.11
N SER A 89 -10.11 -22.78 -10.28
CA SER A 89 -10.23 -23.76 -9.20
C SER A 89 -9.17 -23.51 -8.12
N LYS A 90 -9.37 -24.07 -6.91
CA LYS A 90 -8.36 -23.99 -5.82
C LYS A 90 -7.00 -24.57 -6.22
N SER A 91 -6.96 -25.54 -7.13
CA SER A 91 -5.72 -26.08 -7.68
C SER A 91 -5.04 -25.12 -8.65
N ASP A 92 -5.81 -24.35 -9.42
CA ASP A 92 -5.25 -23.37 -10.37
C ASP A 92 -4.56 -22.20 -9.63
N THR A 93 -5.06 -21.87 -8.44
CA THR A 93 -4.60 -20.75 -7.61
C THR A 93 -3.56 -21.16 -6.58
N TYR A 94 -3.17 -22.44 -6.57
CA TYR A 94 -2.24 -22.98 -5.59
C TYR A 94 -0.80 -22.47 -5.83
N TRP A 95 -0.18 -21.95 -4.77
CA TRP A 95 1.19 -21.48 -4.75
C TRP A 95 2.02 -22.28 -3.74
N PRO A 96 2.87 -23.24 -4.15
CA PRO A 96 3.57 -24.13 -3.23
C PRO A 96 4.72 -23.45 -2.46
N LEU A 97 5.24 -22.32 -2.94
CA LEU A 97 6.38 -21.61 -2.32
C LEU A 97 5.94 -20.56 -1.29
N TRP A 98 4.68 -20.58 -0.87
CA TRP A 98 4.17 -19.69 0.18
C TRP A 98 4.93 -19.77 1.51
N PRO A 99 5.58 -20.87 1.93
CA PRO A 99 6.37 -20.87 3.15
C PRO A 99 7.59 -19.94 3.12
N ALA A 100 8.07 -19.54 1.92
CA ALA A 100 9.19 -18.60 1.80
C ALA A 100 8.85 -17.19 2.31
N LEU A 101 7.56 -16.82 2.24
CA LEU A 101 7.02 -15.61 2.84
C LEU A 101 5.58 -15.91 3.30
N PRO A 102 5.40 -16.40 4.55
CA PRO A 102 4.14 -16.99 5.01
C PRO A 102 3.11 -15.91 5.40
N ILE A 103 2.67 -15.15 4.40
CA ILE A 103 1.61 -14.14 4.49
C ILE A 103 0.41 -14.48 3.65
N PHE A 104 -0.72 -13.85 3.95
CA PHE A 104 -1.92 -13.95 3.14
C PHE A 104 -1.61 -13.61 1.67
N PRO A 105 -2.22 -14.33 0.70
CA PRO A 105 -3.21 -15.40 0.85
C PRO A 105 -2.59 -16.80 1.01
N PHE A 106 -1.37 -16.89 1.53
CA PHE A 106 -0.60 -18.10 1.73
C PHE A 106 -0.48 -18.88 0.42
N SER A 107 -1.07 -20.07 0.38
CA SER A 107 -1.05 -20.97 -0.77
C SER A 107 -2.09 -20.64 -1.82
N GLN A 108 -3.02 -19.69 -1.62
CA GLN A 108 -4.15 -19.47 -2.52
C GLN A 108 -4.10 -18.09 -3.17
N ARG A 109 -3.33 -17.97 -4.25
CA ARG A 109 -3.07 -16.69 -4.94
C ARG A 109 -3.86 -16.60 -6.24
N LYS A 110 -4.94 -15.83 -6.19
CA LYS A 110 -5.76 -15.49 -7.36
C LYS A 110 -5.23 -14.26 -8.06
N THR A 111 -5.36 -14.26 -9.38
CA THR A 111 -4.85 -13.21 -10.24
C THR A 111 -6.01 -12.49 -10.90
N LEU A 112 -6.04 -11.17 -10.76
CA LEU A 112 -6.95 -10.29 -11.49
C LEU A 112 -6.17 -9.59 -12.60
N VAL A 113 -6.54 -9.86 -13.85
CA VAL A 113 -6.01 -9.14 -15.01
C VAL A 113 -6.92 -7.98 -15.42
N ARG A 114 -6.30 -6.83 -15.71
CA ARG A 114 -6.94 -5.65 -16.28
C ARG A 114 -6.02 -5.02 -17.31
N GLU A 115 -6.56 -4.51 -18.39
CA GLU A 115 -5.82 -3.65 -19.31
C GLU A 115 -5.78 -2.22 -18.73
N ALA A 116 -4.57 -1.70 -18.54
CA ALA A 116 -4.33 -0.35 -18.02
C ALA A 116 -4.10 0.68 -19.14
N ALA A 117 -3.64 0.23 -20.29
CA ALA A 117 -3.54 0.98 -21.53
C ALA A 117 -3.40 0.00 -22.69
N ASP A 118 -3.53 0.49 -23.92
CA ASP A 118 -3.26 -0.30 -25.13
C ASP A 118 -1.87 -0.97 -25.05
N GLY A 119 -1.88 -2.31 -25.00
CA GLY A 119 -0.66 -3.12 -24.90
C GLY A 119 -0.05 -3.18 -23.49
N VAL A 120 -0.77 -2.79 -22.44
CA VAL A 120 -0.30 -2.77 -21.05
C VAL A 120 -1.35 -3.39 -20.12
N TRP A 121 -1.00 -4.49 -19.46
CA TRP A 121 -1.90 -5.23 -18.56
C TRP A 121 -1.32 -5.32 -17.15
N THR A 122 -2.18 -5.17 -16.15
CA THR A 122 -1.86 -5.39 -14.74
C THR A 122 -2.39 -6.75 -14.29
N PHE A 123 -1.56 -7.51 -13.58
CA PHE A 123 -1.86 -8.79 -12.97
C PHE A 123 -1.76 -8.60 -11.46
N ASP A 124 -2.90 -8.44 -10.81
CA ASP A 124 -2.98 -8.14 -9.38
C ASP A 124 -3.20 -9.44 -8.58
N GLN A 125 -2.40 -9.65 -7.54
CA GLN A 125 -2.64 -10.64 -6.49
C GLN A 125 -2.75 -9.93 -5.14
N LEU A 126 -3.20 -10.62 -4.09
CA LEU A 126 -3.19 -10.05 -2.74
C LEU A 126 -1.90 -10.36 -1.98
N ILE A 127 -1.60 -9.46 -1.06
CA ILE A 127 -0.58 -9.62 -0.03
C ILE A 127 -1.10 -9.01 1.28
N GLY A 128 -0.84 -9.63 2.43
CA GLY A 128 -1.16 -8.99 3.70
C GLY A 128 -0.97 -9.81 4.96
N ILE A 129 -1.08 -9.12 6.10
CA ILE A 129 -0.98 -9.66 7.47
C ILE A 129 -2.11 -9.04 8.28
N TYR A 130 -2.68 -9.75 9.26
CA TYR A 130 -3.74 -9.23 10.14
C TYR A 130 -4.94 -8.65 9.36
N TYR A 131 -5.34 -9.29 8.25
CA TYR A 131 -6.38 -8.79 7.33
C TYR A 131 -6.11 -7.42 6.70
N VAL A 132 -4.91 -6.84 6.88
CA VAL A 132 -4.45 -5.67 6.13
C VAL A 132 -3.99 -6.17 4.77
N HIS A 133 -4.96 -6.42 3.89
CA HIS A 133 -4.74 -7.00 2.57
C HIS A 133 -4.76 -5.90 1.52
N VAL A 134 -3.69 -5.83 0.73
CA VAL A 134 -3.56 -4.88 -0.39
C VAL A 134 -3.16 -5.62 -1.66
N PRO A 135 -3.41 -5.06 -2.85
CA PRO A 135 -2.89 -5.60 -4.11
C PRO A 135 -1.36 -5.54 -4.16
N ILE A 136 -0.74 -6.58 -4.70
CA ILE A 136 0.63 -6.60 -5.23
C ILE A 136 0.53 -6.89 -6.73
N ARG A 137 1.21 -6.10 -7.56
CA ARG A 137 0.96 -6.04 -9.00
C ARG A 137 2.19 -6.35 -9.83
N MET A 138 1.97 -7.21 -10.81
CA MET A 138 2.83 -7.38 -11.97
C MET A 138 2.26 -6.60 -13.15
N THR A 139 3.11 -5.95 -13.93
CA THR A 139 2.71 -5.32 -15.19
C THR A 139 3.33 -6.06 -16.37
N VAL A 140 2.52 -6.34 -17.38
CA VAL A 140 2.93 -6.98 -18.62
C VAL A 140 2.73 -5.98 -19.75
N VAL A 141 3.76 -5.77 -20.56
CA VAL A 141 3.75 -4.81 -21.66
C VAL A 141 4.09 -5.51 -22.96
N ALA A 142 3.25 -5.36 -23.97
CA ALA A 142 3.55 -5.80 -25.33
C ALA A 142 4.56 -4.88 -26.00
N MET A 143 5.63 -5.47 -26.52
CA MET A 143 6.64 -4.80 -27.31
C MET A 143 6.17 -4.74 -28.76
N LYS A 144 5.79 -3.55 -29.23
CA LYS A 144 5.11 -3.34 -30.52
C LYS A 144 6.06 -3.51 -31.70
N GLU A 145 7.30 -3.05 -31.56
CA GLU A 145 8.29 -3.05 -32.65
C GLU A 145 9.09 -4.36 -32.66
N SER A 146 9.54 -4.80 -31.49
CA SER A 146 10.43 -5.96 -31.35
C SER A 146 9.69 -7.31 -31.17
N ARG A 147 8.35 -7.26 -31.02
CA ARG A 147 7.44 -8.36 -30.65
C ARG A 147 7.80 -9.01 -29.31
N GLY A 148 6.82 -9.61 -28.65
CA GLY A 148 6.98 -10.27 -27.35
C GLY A 148 6.53 -9.39 -26.19
N LEU A 149 6.80 -9.87 -24.98
CA LEU A 149 6.33 -9.24 -23.74
C LEU A 149 7.49 -8.89 -22.81
N LEU A 150 7.37 -7.74 -22.16
CA LEU A 150 8.15 -7.38 -20.96
C LEU A 150 7.27 -7.55 -19.73
N VAL A 151 7.81 -8.19 -18.69
CA VAL A 151 7.17 -8.38 -17.39
C VAL A 151 7.91 -7.56 -16.34
N TYR A 152 7.19 -6.72 -15.62
CA TYR A 152 7.70 -5.84 -14.56
C TYR A 152 7.06 -6.20 -13.22
N ALA A 153 7.86 -6.31 -12.15
CA ALA A 153 7.45 -6.69 -10.79
C ALA A 153 6.64 -8.01 -10.72
N PRO A 154 7.22 -9.17 -11.03
CA PRO A 154 6.46 -10.42 -11.15
C PRO A 154 5.71 -10.81 -9.87
N VAL A 155 4.48 -11.31 -10.03
CA VAL A 155 3.67 -11.92 -8.97
C VAL A 155 3.87 -13.44 -8.93
N ALA A 156 3.17 -14.15 -8.04
CA ALA A 156 3.30 -15.61 -7.99
C ALA A 156 2.79 -16.24 -9.29
N ALA A 157 3.65 -17.06 -9.92
CA ALA A 157 3.34 -17.78 -11.15
C ALA A 157 2.42 -19.00 -10.90
N THR A 158 1.24 -18.75 -10.33
CA THR A 158 0.18 -19.77 -10.23
C THR A 158 -0.29 -20.18 -11.62
N LYS A 159 -0.95 -21.33 -11.72
CA LYS A 159 -1.53 -21.77 -13.00
C LYS A 159 -2.56 -20.75 -13.49
N ASP A 160 -3.36 -20.18 -12.60
CA ASP A 160 -4.28 -19.07 -12.89
C ASP A 160 -3.57 -17.86 -13.52
N CYS A 161 -2.45 -17.40 -12.93
CA CYS A 161 -1.66 -16.31 -13.50
C CYS A 161 -1.11 -16.65 -14.89
N LEU A 162 -0.58 -17.86 -15.08
CA LEU A 162 0.03 -18.28 -16.33
C LEU A 162 -1.01 -18.51 -17.44
N ASP A 163 -2.19 -19.02 -17.07
CA ASP A 163 -3.30 -19.21 -18.00
C ASP A 163 -3.83 -17.88 -18.53
N GLN A 164 -3.86 -16.84 -17.69
CA GLN A 164 -4.25 -15.48 -18.10
C GLN A 164 -3.16 -14.77 -18.91
N LEU A 165 -1.88 -15.13 -18.71
CA LEU A 165 -0.76 -14.59 -19.49
C LEU A 165 -0.64 -15.24 -20.88
N ARG A 166 -1.09 -16.50 -21.03
CA ARG A 166 -0.95 -17.27 -22.28
C ARG A 166 -1.55 -16.57 -23.51
N PRO A 167 -2.78 -16.03 -23.49
CA PRO A 167 -3.33 -15.32 -24.65
C PRO A 167 -2.46 -14.15 -25.11
N LEU A 168 -1.88 -13.40 -24.17
CA LEU A 168 -0.97 -12.29 -24.50
C LEU A 168 0.31 -12.81 -25.17
N ILE A 169 0.81 -13.97 -24.75
CA ILE A 169 1.98 -14.63 -25.36
C ILE A 169 1.65 -15.09 -26.79
N GLU A 170 0.48 -15.69 -26.99
CA GLU A 170 0.02 -16.17 -28.30
C GLU A 170 -0.13 -15.00 -29.29
N GLU A 171 -0.65 -13.86 -28.83
CA GLU A 171 -0.89 -12.69 -29.67
C GLU A 171 0.41 -11.90 -29.94
N HIS A 172 1.12 -11.51 -28.88
CA HIS A 172 2.24 -10.56 -29.00
C HIS A 172 3.60 -11.24 -29.15
N GLY A 173 3.74 -12.50 -28.73
CA GLY A 173 4.98 -13.27 -28.76
C GLY A 173 5.49 -13.63 -27.35
N PRO A 174 6.65 -14.29 -27.26
CA PRO A 174 7.17 -14.81 -25.98
C PRO A 174 7.49 -13.69 -24.99
N VAL A 175 7.52 -14.03 -23.70
CA VAL A 175 8.14 -13.19 -22.68
C VAL A 175 9.63 -13.06 -22.99
N ARG A 176 10.08 -11.85 -23.34
CA ARG A 176 11.48 -11.54 -23.66
C ARG A 176 12.24 -11.05 -22.45
N TYR A 177 11.59 -10.24 -21.61
CA TYR A 177 12.23 -9.56 -20.50
C TYR A 177 11.41 -9.72 -19.24
N ILE A 178 12.09 -9.94 -18.12
CA ILE A 178 11.51 -9.96 -16.78
C ILE A 178 12.36 -9.06 -15.90
N VAL A 179 11.73 -8.09 -15.21
CA VAL A 179 12.41 -7.11 -14.37
C VAL A 179 11.86 -7.21 -12.94
N LEU A 180 12.73 -7.52 -11.97
CA LEU A 180 12.47 -7.28 -10.55
C LEU A 180 12.96 -5.86 -10.21
N PRO A 181 12.05 -4.90 -9.95
CA PRO A 181 12.42 -3.50 -9.80
C PRO A 181 12.71 -3.08 -8.36
N SER A 182 12.62 -4.00 -7.40
CA SER A 182 12.71 -3.68 -5.98
C SER A 182 13.57 -4.69 -5.23
N VAL A 183 14.18 -4.24 -4.14
CA VAL A 183 14.87 -5.10 -3.16
C VAL A 183 13.92 -5.60 -2.07
N ALA A 184 12.67 -5.11 -2.04
CA ALA A 184 11.67 -5.47 -1.05
C ALA A 184 11.28 -6.95 -1.18
N VAL A 185 11.11 -7.61 -0.03
CA VAL A 185 11.05 -9.08 0.05
C VAL A 185 9.80 -9.62 -0.62
N GLU A 186 8.69 -8.89 -0.50
CA GLU A 186 7.38 -9.16 -1.09
C GLU A 186 7.42 -9.31 -2.61
N HIS A 187 8.20 -8.49 -3.31
CA HIS A 187 8.42 -8.58 -4.76
C HIS A 187 9.52 -9.60 -5.09
N LYS A 188 10.58 -9.63 -4.27
CA LYS A 188 11.76 -10.48 -4.46
C LYS A 188 11.44 -11.97 -4.51
N VAL A 189 10.66 -12.46 -3.53
CA VAL A 189 10.39 -13.90 -3.37
C VAL A 189 9.58 -14.48 -4.53
N LEU A 190 8.90 -13.64 -5.32
CA LEU A 190 8.05 -14.05 -6.44
C LEU A 190 8.81 -14.06 -7.78
N ALA A 191 9.79 -13.17 -7.95
CA ALA A 191 10.48 -12.96 -9.22
C ALA A 191 11.28 -14.17 -9.71
N GLY A 192 12.12 -14.76 -8.85
CA GLY A 192 12.94 -15.92 -9.23
C GLY A 192 12.12 -17.14 -9.68
N PRO A 193 11.12 -17.57 -8.89
CA PRO A 193 10.17 -18.60 -9.31
C PRO A 193 9.41 -18.29 -10.60
N PHE A 194 8.97 -17.04 -10.80
CA PHE A 194 8.30 -16.63 -12.03
C PHE A 194 9.24 -16.74 -13.24
N ALA A 195 10.49 -16.25 -13.12
CA ALA A 195 11.49 -16.33 -14.19
C ALA A 195 11.79 -17.76 -14.63
N ARG A 196 11.76 -18.76 -13.73
CA ARG A 196 11.92 -20.18 -14.08
C ARG A 196 10.81 -20.73 -14.99
N ARG A 197 9.67 -20.05 -15.10
CA ARG A 197 8.60 -20.43 -16.05
C ARG A 197 8.90 -19.98 -17.49
N PHE A 198 9.84 -19.05 -17.66
CA PHE A 198 10.25 -18.48 -18.94
C PHE A 198 11.78 -18.46 -19.05
N PRO A 199 12.44 -19.63 -19.15
CA PRO A 199 13.91 -19.73 -19.10
C PRO A 199 14.64 -19.00 -20.24
N GLU A 200 13.96 -18.76 -21.37
CA GLU A 200 14.50 -18.01 -22.52
C GLU A 200 14.40 -16.48 -22.33
N ALA A 201 13.64 -16.01 -21.33
CA ALA A 201 13.53 -14.59 -21.05
C ALA A 201 14.80 -14.08 -20.35
N GLU A 202 15.25 -12.90 -20.73
CA GLU A 202 16.29 -12.20 -19.99
C GLU A 202 15.72 -11.70 -18.66
N PHE A 203 16.29 -12.19 -17.56
CA PHE A 203 15.85 -11.84 -16.21
C PHE A 203 16.80 -10.83 -15.57
N TYR A 204 16.33 -9.60 -15.40
CA TYR A 204 17.04 -8.51 -14.75
C TYR A 204 16.51 -8.26 -13.33
N VAL A 205 17.43 -8.07 -12.39
CA VAL A 205 17.13 -7.67 -11.02
C VAL A 205 17.93 -6.42 -10.68
N THR A 206 17.40 -5.54 -9.82
CA THR A 206 18.20 -4.41 -9.34
C THR A 206 19.51 -4.89 -8.69
N ASP A 207 20.59 -4.15 -8.81
CA ASP A 207 21.95 -4.64 -8.50
C ASP A 207 22.31 -4.66 -7.00
N GLN A 208 21.44 -4.15 -6.12
CA GLN A 208 21.61 -4.16 -4.66
C GLN A 208 20.74 -5.19 -3.96
N GLN A 209 20.46 -6.35 -4.59
CA GLN A 209 19.77 -7.44 -3.89
C GLN A 209 20.61 -7.90 -2.69
N TYR A 210 19.94 -8.01 -1.54
CA TYR A 210 20.60 -8.41 -0.30
C TYR A 210 19.71 -9.31 0.58
N SER A 211 20.34 -9.94 1.56
CA SER A 211 19.72 -10.61 2.70
C SER A 211 20.35 -10.15 4.00
N PHE A 212 19.65 -10.37 5.11
CA PHE A 212 20.09 -10.01 6.45
C PHE A 212 19.91 -11.21 7.41
N PRO A 213 20.81 -11.42 8.39
CA PRO A 213 22.00 -10.62 8.71
C PRO A 213 23.21 -10.92 7.81
N VAL A 214 23.15 -11.99 7.01
CA VAL A 214 24.23 -12.42 6.13
C VAL A 214 23.90 -12.01 4.70
N GLY A 215 24.83 -11.36 4.00
CA GLY A 215 24.72 -11.06 2.57
C GLY A 215 24.92 -12.32 1.74
N LEU A 216 23.82 -12.98 1.36
CA LEU A 216 23.82 -14.18 0.54
C LEU A 216 23.91 -13.80 -0.94
N PRO A 217 24.56 -14.63 -1.78
CA PRO A 217 24.55 -14.42 -3.22
C PRO A 217 23.15 -14.66 -3.80
N ASP A 218 22.87 -14.05 -4.95
CA ASP A 218 21.59 -14.14 -5.69
C ASP A 218 20.99 -15.54 -5.80
N ARG A 219 21.83 -16.56 -6.06
CA ARG A 219 21.37 -17.95 -6.17
C ARG A 219 20.78 -18.47 -4.85
N ALA A 220 21.36 -18.07 -3.72
CA ALA A 220 20.85 -18.41 -2.40
C ALA A 220 19.63 -17.56 -2.00
N LEU A 221 19.39 -16.43 -2.68
CA LEU A 221 18.15 -15.65 -2.60
C LEU A 221 17.00 -16.27 -3.43
N GLY A 222 17.25 -17.40 -4.09
CA GLY A 222 16.25 -18.11 -4.90
C GLY A 222 16.19 -17.67 -6.35
N PHE A 223 17.14 -16.87 -6.83
CA PHE A 223 17.22 -16.44 -8.22
C PHE A 223 17.86 -17.51 -9.12
N PRO A 224 17.41 -17.61 -10.39
CA PRO A 224 18.03 -18.49 -11.38
C PRO A 224 19.49 -18.13 -11.68
N SER A 225 20.24 -19.07 -12.26
CA SER A 225 21.67 -18.87 -12.55
C SER A 225 21.96 -17.87 -13.67
N TRP A 226 20.97 -17.56 -14.50
CA TRP A 226 21.07 -16.62 -15.62
C TRP A 226 20.58 -15.21 -15.28
N THR A 227 20.35 -14.93 -13.99
CA THR A 227 19.97 -13.61 -13.49
C THR A 227 21.04 -12.58 -13.86
N LYS A 228 20.61 -11.42 -14.34
CA LYS A 228 21.47 -10.30 -14.74
C LYS A 228 21.24 -9.12 -13.79
N PRO A 229 22.30 -8.43 -13.33
CA PRO A 229 22.12 -7.15 -12.67
C PRO A 229 21.60 -6.13 -13.70
N LEU A 230 20.58 -5.37 -13.31
CA LEU A 230 20.04 -4.28 -14.09
C LEU A 230 21.03 -3.11 -14.06
N PRO A 231 21.44 -2.55 -15.21
CA PRO A 231 22.22 -1.32 -15.24
C PRO A 231 21.50 -0.17 -14.52
N PRO A 232 22.21 0.81 -13.94
CA PRO A 232 21.56 1.92 -13.23
C PRO A 232 20.66 2.81 -14.11
N SER A 233 20.90 2.82 -15.42
CA SER A 233 20.14 3.58 -16.41
C SER A 233 20.29 2.95 -17.80
N SER A 234 19.28 3.11 -18.66
CA SER A 234 19.42 2.82 -20.10
C SER A 234 20.10 3.95 -20.87
N ARG A 235 20.25 5.14 -20.27
CA ARG A 235 20.84 6.31 -20.92
C ARG A 235 22.35 6.08 -21.11
N GLY A 236 22.82 6.29 -22.34
CA GLY A 236 24.24 6.17 -22.68
C GLY A 236 24.81 4.74 -22.61
N GLY A 237 23.96 3.75 -22.34
CA GLY A 237 24.30 2.32 -22.36
C GLY A 237 24.07 1.68 -23.73
N PRO A 238 24.36 0.37 -23.86
CA PRO A 238 23.96 -0.39 -25.05
C PRO A 238 22.43 -0.38 -25.20
N PRO A 239 21.90 -0.50 -26.43
CA PRO A 239 20.46 -0.60 -26.64
C PRO A 239 19.86 -1.73 -25.81
N MET A 240 18.84 -1.41 -25.02
CA MET A 240 18.07 -2.37 -24.23
C MET A 240 16.60 -2.35 -24.67
N TRP A 241 15.85 -3.38 -24.27
CA TRP A 241 14.38 -3.39 -24.37
C TRP A 241 13.83 -3.21 -25.79
N GLY A 242 14.58 -3.61 -26.81
CA GLY A 242 14.17 -3.43 -28.20
C GLY A 242 14.00 -1.97 -28.65
N GLY A 243 14.47 -0.98 -27.89
CA GLY A 243 14.35 0.45 -28.20
C GLY A 243 13.03 1.10 -27.79
N GLU A 244 12.10 0.35 -27.19
CA GLU A 244 10.75 0.83 -26.86
C GLU A 244 10.61 1.32 -25.41
N PHE A 245 11.63 1.06 -24.59
CA PHE A 245 11.63 1.40 -23.17
C PHE A 245 12.89 2.14 -22.74
N GLU A 246 12.72 3.00 -21.76
CA GLU A 246 13.79 3.66 -21.02
C GLU A 246 13.65 3.34 -19.53
N HIS A 247 14.77 3.26 -18.80
CA HIS A 247 14.73 3.04 -17.35
C HIS A 247 15.76 3.85 -16.58
N GLU A 248 15.42 4.12 -15.32
CA GLU A 248 16.25 4.79 -14.33
C GLU A 248 16.07 4.09 -12.98
N VAL A 249 17.17 3.63 -12.39
CA VAL A 249 17.17 2.98 -11.08
C VAL A 249 17.37 4.05 -10.00
N LEU A 250 16.37 4.22 -9.14
CA LEU A 250 16.52 4.96 -7.89
C LEU A 250 17.33 4.09 -6.94
N THR A 251 18.46 4.58 -6.44
CA THR A 251 19.24 3.88 -5.41
C THR A 251 19.45 4.81 -4.22
N VAL A 252 18.95 4.40 -3.06
CA VAL A 252 19.14 5.12 -1.80
C VAL A 252 19.74 4.16 -0.79
N LYS A 253 20.77 4.61 -0.09
CA LYS A 253 21.35 3.88 1.04
C LYS A 253 20.82 4.50 2.33
N PRO A 254 19.69 4.02 2.87
CA PRO A 254 19.13 4.60 4.08
C PRO A 254 20.00 4.34 5.30
N GLY A 255 20.90 3.35 5.24
CA GLY A 255 21.63 2.90 6.40
C GLY A 255 22.73 1.87 6.17
N VAL A 256 23.40 1.49 7.25
CA VAL A 256 24.40 0.39 7.26
C VAL A 256 23.69 -0.93 6.97
N GLY A 257 24.16 -1.66 5.96
CA GLY A 257 23.63 -2.98 5.60
C GLY A 257 22.22 -2.96 4.99
N SER A 258 21.70 -1.80 4.59
CA SER A 258 20.41 -1.68 3.92
C SER A 258 20.52 -0.82 2.67
N MET A 259 19.85 -1.26 1.62
CA MET A 259 19.68 -0.54 0.36
C MET A 259 18.20 -0.45 0.04
N TYR A 260 17.82 0.60 -0.67
CA TYR A 260 16.53 0.74 -1.31
C TYR A 260 16.77 0.96 -2.80
N GLN A 261 16.04 0.20 -3.62
CA GLN A 261 15.97 0.45 -5.05
C GLN A 261 14.55 0.37 -5.56
N ASP A 262 14.24 1.23 -6.52
CA ASP A 262 13.04 1.22 -7.35
C ASP A 262 13.46 1.49 -8.80
N VAL A 263 12.72 0.98 -9.78
CA VAL A 263 13.03 1.16 -11.21
C VAL A 263 11.88 1.90 -11.87
N ALA A 264 12.12 3.14 -12.26
CA ALA A 264 11.22 3.79 -13.19
C ALA A 264 11.46 3.18 -14.58
N LEU A 265 10.46 2.53 -15.17
CA LEU A 265 10.52 1.96 -16.51
C LEU A 265 9.44 2.61 -17.39
N PHE A 266 9.86 3.41 -18.36
CA PHE A 266 8.98 4.12 -19.27
C PHE A 266 8.79 3.35 -20.58
N HIS A 267 7.53 3.06 -20.94
CA HIS A 267 7.17 2.49 -22.23
C HIS A 267 6.74 3.60 -23.20
N GLY A 268 7.62 3.91 -24.16
CA GLY A 268 7.47 5.03 -25.10
C GLY A 268 6.18 5.00 -25.93
N PRO A 269 5.83 3.88 -26.60
CA PRO A 269 4.63 3.76 -27.42
C PRO A 269 3.32 4.00 -26.65
N SER A 270 3.18 3.44 -25.45
CA SER A 270 1.94 3.60 -24.66
C SER A 270 1.92 4.91 -23.85
N LYS A 271 3.06 5.58 -23.68
CA LYS A 271 3.24 6.72 -22.76
C LYS A 271 2.93 6.36 -21.29
N THR A 272 3.37 5.18 -20.87
CA THR A 272 3.13 4.63 -19.52
C THR A 272 4.44 4.51 -18.76
N LEU A 273 4.49 5.08 -17.56
CA LEU A 273 5.57 4.89 -16.61
C LEU A 273 5.20 3.77 -15.63
N LEU A 274 6.11 2.82 -15.41
CA LEU A 274 5.99 1.81 -14.36
C LEU A 274 6.92 2.20 -13.21
N VAL A 275 6.42 2.08 -11.99
CA VAL A 275 7.19 2.28 -10.74
C VAL A 275 6.74 1.23 -9.73
N CYS A 276 7.60 0.87 -8.78
CA CYS A 276 7.26 -0.13 -7.77
C CYS A 276 6.57 0.51 -6.57
N ASP A 277 7.34 0.84 -5.53
CA ASP A 277 6.89 1.32 -4.22
C ASP A 277 7.14 2.83 -4.03
N ALA A 278 7.78 3.48 -5.01
CA ALA A 278 8.13 4.91 -4.97
C ALA A 278 6.93 5.86 -5.13
N LEU A 279 5.77 5.37 -5.56
CA LEU A 279 4.55 6.15 -5.75
C LEU A 279 3.32 5.29 -5.46
N LEU A 280 2.35 5.85 -4.74
CA LEU A 280 1.06 5.23 -4.46
C LEU A 280 -0.08 6.23 -4.62
N ALA A 281 -1.28 5.73 -4.90
CA ALA A 281 -2.52 6.48 -4.73
C ALA A 281 -3.64 5.52 -4.34
N THR A 282 -4.68 6.05 -3.69
CA THR A 282 -5.88 5.30 -3.41
C THR A 282 -7.10 6.21 -3.28
N THR A 283 -8.25 5.67 -3.66
CA THR A 283 -9.57 6.27 -3.48
C THR A 283 -10.34 5.54 -2.38
N GLU A 284 -11.55 6.03 -2.06
CA GLU A 284 -12.44 5.37 -1.11
C GLU A 284 -12.92 3.98 -1.58
N GLU A 285 -12.77 3.68 -2.87
CA GLU A 285 -13.21 2.44 -3.45
C GLU A 285 -12.17 1.33 -3.25
N PRO A 286 -12.53 0.20 -2.60
CA PRO A 286 -11.63 -0.94 -2.49
C PRO A 286 -11.30 -1.51 -3.89
N PRO A 287 -10.05 -1.95 -4.11
CA PRO A 287 -9.64 -2.60 -5.35
C PRO A 287 -10.58 -3.74 -5.74
N PRO A 288 -10.92 -3.93 -7.04
CA PRO A 288 -11.84 -4.98 -7.48
C PRO A 288 -11.44 -6.39 -7.03
N LEU A 289 -10.14 -6.65 -6.82
CA LEU A 289 -9.68 -7.93 -6.30
C LEU A 289 -10.22 -8.21 -4.89
N LEU A 290 -10.35 -7.21 -4.03
CA LEU A 290 -10.88 -7.35 -2.66
C LEU A 290 -12.40 -7.50 -2.60
N THR A 291 -13.14 -7.19 -3.68
CA THR A 291 -14.60 -7.15 -3.68
C THR A 291 -15.26 -8.31 -4.43
N ARG A 292 -14.49 -9.06 -5.23
CA ARG A 292 -14.99 -10.14 -6.10
C ARG A 292 -15.28 -11.45 -5.39
N GLU A 293 -14.68 -11.69 -4.23
CA GLU A 293 -14.77 -12.99 -3.56
C GLU A 293 -14.94 -12.87 -2.07
N LEU A 294 -15.75 -13.77 -1.50
CA LEU A 294 -16.04 -13.77 -0.08
C LEU A 294 -14.77 -13.84 0.78
N GLU A 295 -13.81 -14.70 0.45
CA GLU A 295 -12.55 -14.83 1.21
C GLU A 295 -11.73 -13.54 1.26
N TYR A 296 -11.82 -12.69 0.24
CA TYR A 296 -11.11 -11.42 0.18
C TYR A 296 -11.93 -10.28 0.78
N VAL A 297 -13.26 -10.30 0.60
CA VAL A 297 -14.21 -9.39 1.24
C VAL A 297 -14.13 -9.49 2.77
N LYS A 298 -13.87 -10.68 3.32
CA LYS A 298 -13.66 -10.88 4.76
C LYS A 298 -12.63 -9.93 5.36
N ALA A 299 -11.61 -9.50 4.62
CA ALA A 299 -10.63 -8.52 5.10
C ALA A 299 -11.26 -7.14 5.30
N LEU A 300 -12.08 -6.70 4.34
CA LEU A 300 -12.82 -5.45 4.43
C LEU A 300 -13.80 -5.50 5.63
N LEU A 301 -14.58 -6.56 5.74
CA LEU A 301 -15.56 -6.71 6.82
C LEU A 301 -14.89 -6.85 8.20
N PHE A 302 -13.76 -7.56 8.29
CA PHE A 302 -12.97 -7.68 9.51
C PHE A 302 -12.56 -6.30 10.04
N HIS A 303 -12.08 -5.43 9.16
CA HIS A 303 -11.64 -4.08 9.54
C HIS A 303 -12.80 -3.10 9.69
N ALA A 304 -13.97 -3.37 9.12
CA ALA A 304 -15.16 -2.51 9.28
C ALA A 304 -15.81 -2.57 10.68
N ARG A 305 -15.48 -3.58 11.49
CA ARG A 305 -15.99 -3.78 12.85
C ARG A 305 -15.61 -2.64 13.80
N ASP A 306 -16.55 -2.16 14.59
CA ASP A 306 -16.34 -1.26 15.73
C ASP A 306 -16.24 -2.02 17.07
N SER A 307 -16.59 -3.31 17.10
CA SER A 307 -16.39 -4.14 18.29
C SER A 307 -15.96 -5.59 17.99
N PRO A 308 -15.26 -6.25 18.93
CA PRO A 308 -14.79 -7.65 18.81
C PRO A 308 -15.79 -8.66 18.24
N GLY A 309 -17.03 -8.63 18.74
CA GLY A 309 -18.07 -9.60 18.44
C GLY A 309 -19.00 -9.21 17.29
N GLU A 310 -18.78 -8.06 16.66
CA GLU A 310 -19.68 -7.53 15.65
C GLU A 310 -19.65 -8.34 14.36
N ILE A 311 -20.84 -8.72 13.91
CA ILE A 311 -21.07 -9.28 12.57
C ILE A 311 -21.47 -8.10 11.68
N VAL A 312 -20.57 -7.70 10.78
CA VAL A 312 -20.80 -6.56 9.88
C VAL A 312 -21.58 -7.05 8.67
N GLU A 313 -22.69 -6.38 8.37
CA GLU A 313 -23.44 -6.61 7.14
C GLU A 313 -22.61 -6.21 5.92
N ASP A 314 -22.59 -7.08 4.90
CA ASP A 314 -21.82 -6.87 3.68
C ASP A 314 -22.49 -5.83 2.77
N THR A 315 -22.22 -4.55 3.05
CA THR A 315 -22.69 -3.39 2.28
C THR A 315 -21.52 -2.66 1.62
N PRO A 316 -21.74 -1.93 0.50
CA PRO A 316 -20.70 -1.07 -0.08
C PRO A 316 -20.08 -0.10 0.94
N GLU A 317 -20.89 0.47 1.83
CA GLU A 317 -20.46 1.41 2.87
C GLU A 317 -19.56 0.73 3.90
N ALA A 318 -19.91 -0.49 4.35
CA ALA A 318 -19.07 -1.28 5.24
C ALA A 318 -17.74 -1.66 4.57
N ARG A 319 -17.77 -2.04 3.29
CA ARG A 319 -16.56 -2.34 2.51
C ARG A 319 -15.64 -1.13 2.40
N ARG A 320 -16.17 0.05 2.09
CA ARG A 320 -15.41 1.31 2.06
C ARG A 320 -14.81 1.64 3.43
N LYS A 321 -15.58 1.48 4.51
CA LYS A 321 -15.10 1.66 5.89
C LYS A 321 -13.92 0.74 6.21
N GLY A 322 -14.05 -0.55 5.93
CA GLY A 322 -12.97 -1.52 6.06
C GLY A 322 -11.74 -1.15 5.24
N TRP A 323 -11.96 -0.70 4.00
CA TRP A 323 -10.89 -0.25 3.11
C TRP A 323 -10.13 0.95 3.65
N ARG A 324 -10.82 1.98 4.14
CA ARG A 324 -10.16 3.14 4.77
C ARG A 324 -9.20 2.71 5.86
N ARG A 325 -9.65 1.84 6.76
CA ARG A 325 -8.85 1.31 7.87
C ARG A 325 -7.68 0.47 7.40
N ILE A 326 -7.88 -0.39 6.40
CA ILE A 326 -6.78 -1.16 5.77
C ILE A 326 -5.73 -0.22 5.19
N VAL A 327 -6.14 0.81 4.45
CA VAL A 327 -5.23 1.80 3.87
C VAL A 327 -4.44 2.53 4.95
N LEU A 328 -5.10 2.98 6.02
CA LEU A 328 -4.42 3.66 7.13
C LEU A 328 -3.43 2.73 7.85
N LEU A 329 -3.81 1.47 8.12
CA LEU A 329 -2.91 0.48 8.73
C LEU A 329 -1.75 0.11 7.80
N PHE A 330 -2.01 -0.05 6.49
CA PHE A 330 -0.99 -0.30 5.50
C PHE A 330 0.03 0.84 5.44
N ASN A 331 -0.44 2.09 5.51
CA ASN A 331 0.41 3.25 5.35
C ASN A 331 1.15 3.67 6.64
N PHE A 332 0.51 3.54 7.80
CA PHE A 332 0.99 4.07 9.08
C PHE A 332 1.41 3.02 10.10
N PHE A 333 1.12 1.74 9.85
CA PHE A 333 1.11 0.63 10.81
C PHE A 333 0.11 0.80 11.95
N ILE A 334 0.20 1.91 12.68
CA ILE A 334 -0.70 2.31 13.76
C ILE A 334 -0.99 3.81 13.61
N PRO A 335 -2.11 4.19 12.97
CA PRO A 335 -2.47 5.59 12.77
C PRO A 335 -3.00 6.18 14.08
N LEU A 336 -2.15 6.84 14.89
CA LEU A 336 -2.53 7.26 16.25
C LEU A 336 -3.53 8.43 16.31
N HIS A 337 -3.83 9.12 15.20
CA HIS A 337 -4.97 10.05 15.19
C HIS A 337 -6.28 9.26 15.27
N SER A 338 -6.39 8.19 14.47
CA SER A 338 -7.64 7.46 14.22
C SER A 338 -7.79 6.15 15.00
N ALA A 339 -6.69 5.53 15.46
CA ALA A 339 -6.70 4.22 16.08
C ALA A 339 -5.92 4.14 17.41
N ARG A 340 -6.34 3.22 18.27
CA ARG A 340 -5.57 2.73 19.42
C ARG A 340 -5.31 1.23 19.22
N VAL A 341 -4.19 0.75 19.75
CA VAL A 341 -3.73 -0.62 19.52
C VAL A 341 -3.72 -1.43 20.83
N ASP A 342 -4.32 -2.62 20.78
CA ASP A 342 -4.20 -3.64 21.82
C ASP A 342 -3.68 -4.97 21.23
N LEU A 343 -2.36 -5.03 21.06
CA LEU A 343 -1.63 -6.25 20.73
C LEU A 343 -1.36 -7.05 22.01
N GLY A 344 -2.41 -7.49 22.69
CA GLY A 344 -2.29 -8.45 23.81
C GLY A 344 -1.98 -9.88 23.33
N VAL A 345 -1.58 -10.77 24.24
CA VAL A 345 -1.40 -12.22 23.98
C VAL A 345 -2.70 -13.02 24.05
N LYS A 346 -3.76 -12.44 24.65
CA LYS A 346 -5.10 -13.02 24.75
C LYS A 346 -5.70 -13.54 23.43
N PRO A 347 -5.48 -12.91 22.26
CA PRO A 347 -6.03 -13.35 20.98
C PRO A 347 -5.50 -14.71 20.52
N LEU A 348 -4.20 -14.98 20.73
CA LEU A 348 -3.61 -16.29 20.43
C LEU A 348 -4.23 -17.39 21.31
N LEU A 349 -4.66 -17.04 22.52
CA LEU A 349 -5.30 -17.96 23.47
C LEU A 349 -6.81 -18.11 23.23
N ALA A 350 -7.42 -17.24 22.43
CA ALA A 350 -8.86 -17.19 22.15
C ALA A 350 -9.17 -17.50 20.68
N LEU A 351 -8.23 -18.12 19.95
CA LEU A 351 -8.43 -18.53 18.56
C LEU A 351 -9.59 -19.53 18.46
N ASP A 352 -10.74 -19.04 18.05
CA ASP A 352 -11.89 -19.86 17.68
C ASP A 352 -12.00 -19.92 16.15
N PRO A 353 -11.68 -21.07 15.53
CA PRO A 353 -11.75 -21.24 14.08
C PRO A 353 -13.20 -21.28 13.54
N SER A 354 -14.21 -21.34 14.41
CA SER A 354 -15.63 -21.31 14.01
C SER A 354 -16.16 -19.88 13.81
N TYR A 355 -15.42 -18.86 14.24
CA TYR A 355 -15.83 -17.47 14.11
C TYR A 355 -15.67 -16.97 12.66
N GLU A 356 -16.73 -16.43 12.08
CA GLU A 356 -16.82 -16.14 10.64
C GLU A 356 -15.83 -15.06 10.18
N LEU A 357 -15.58 -14.05 11.02
CA LEU A 357 -14.70 -12.92 10.74
C LEU A 357 -13.63 -12.75 11.83
N GLY A 358 -12.41 -13.20 11.56
CA GLY A 358 -11.26 -12.97 12.42
C GLY A 358 -10.89 -14.15 13.30
N TRP A 359 -10.29 -13.84 14.44
CA TRP A 359 -9.60 -14.82 15.30
C TRP A 359 -10.30 -14.93 16.65
N GLY A 360 -11.48 -15.55 16.65
CA GLY A 360 -12.33 -15.66 17.85
C GLY A 360 -12.77 -14.31 18.42
N GLY A 361 -13.19 -13.39 17.54
CA GLY A 361 -13.63 -12.05 17.94
C GLY A 361 -12.49 -11.07 18.25
N TRP A 362 -11.22 -11.42 18.06
CA TRP A 362 -10.16 -10.44 18.29
C TRP A 362 -10.26 -9.22 17.35
N MET A 363 -10.09 -8.04 17.94
CA MET A 363 -10.03 -6.75 17.25
C MET A 363 -8.81 -5.97 17.77
N PRO A 364 -7.66 -5.99 17.05
CA PRO A 364 -6.42 -5.36 17.51
C PRO A 364 -6.46 -3.84 17.59
N PHE A 365 -7.40 -3.22 16.87
CA PHE A 365 -7.48 -1.79 16.68
C PHE A 365 -8.87 -1.29 17.06
N SER A 366 -8.94 -0.34 17.98
CA SER A 366 -10.15 0.44 18.22
C SER A 366 -10.05 1.79 17.50
N TRP A 367 -11.16 2.24 16.91
CA TRP A 367 -11.19 3.35 15.98
C TRP A 367 -12.06 4.50 16.51
N SER A 368 -11.62 5.73 16.29
CA SER A 368 -12.47 6.92 16.39
C SER A 368 -13.10 7.19 15.02
N PRO A 369 -14.43 7.09 14.85
CA PRO A 369 -15.05 7.17 13.52
C PRO A 369 -14.80 8.50 12.79
N ALA A 370 -14.86 9.64 13.48
CA ALA A 370 -14.62 10.94 12.87
C ALA A 370 -13.14 11.11 12.46
N ALA A 371 -12.23 10.70 13.33
CA ALA A 371 -10.79 10.77 13.07
C ALA A 371 -10.36 9.80 11.96
N GLU A 372 -10.95 8.60 11.87
CA GLU A 372 -10.73 7.66 10.77
C GLU A 372 -11.04 8.28 9.41
N ALA A 373 -12.22 8.91 9.28
CA ALA A 373 -12.63 9.55 8.05
C ALA A 373 -11.70 10.74 7.69
N GLU A 374 -11.30 11.55 8.67
CA GLU A 374 -10.35 12.65 8.46
C GLU A 374 -8.96 12.15 8.05
N SER A 375 -8.37 11.21 8.78
CA SER A 375 -7.08 10.58 8.44
C SER A 375 -7.10 10.03 7.02
N PHE A 376 -8.17 9.31 6.66
CA PHE A 376 -8.29 8.75 5.32
C PHE A 376 -8.46 9.83 4.25
N ALA A 377 -9.27 10.86 4.48
CA ALA A 377 -9.45 11.96 3.53
C ALA A 377 -8.12 12.70 3.30
N ALA A 378 -7.35 12.95 4.36
CA ALA A 378 -6.04 13.58 4.27
C ALA A 378 -5.01 12.68 3.54
N TYR A 379 -4.98 11.38 3.85
CA TYR A 379 -4.08 10.44 3.19
C TYR A 379 -4.45 10.20 1.73
N SER A 380 -5.71 9.88 1.42
CA SER A 380 -6.15 9.56 0.06
C SER A 380 -6.14 10.80 -0.84
N ALA A 381 -6.50 11.96 -0.29
CA ALA A 381 -6.72 13.23 -1.01
C ALA A 381 -7.40 12.99 -2.37
N ASN A 382 -8.47 12.19 -2.34
CA ASN A 382 -9.26 11.80 -3.51
C ASN A 382 -8.42 11.21 -4.67
N GLY A 383 -7.49 10.31 -4.34
CA GLY A 383 -6.62 9.66 -5.33
C GLY A 383 -5.41 10.49 -5.77
N THR A 384 -5.13 11.63 -5.12
CA THR A 384 -3.90 12.38 -5.41
C THR A 384 -2.68 11.54 -5.01
N PRO A 385 -1.70 11.31 -5.89
CA PRO A 385 -0.57 10.44 -5.57
C PRO A 385 0.33 10.99 -4.44
N THR A 386 1.03 10.08 -3.77
CA THR A 386 2.04 10.37 -2.74
C THR A 386 3.10 9.28 -2.73
N VAL A 387 4.26 9.54 -2.14
CA VAL A 387 5.22 8.48 -1.81
C VAL A 387 4.67 7.65 -0.64
N TYR A 388 4.92 6.34 -0.63
CA TYR A 388 4.62 5.50 0.52
C TYR A 388 5.35 6.03 1.76
N THR A 389 4.66 6.28 2.87
CA THR A 389 5.20 7.03 4.02
C THR A 389 6.53 6.48 4.54
N ILE A 390 6.66 5.16 4.69
CA ILE A 390 7.92 4.56 5.12
C ILE A 390 9.02 4.69 4.05
N VAL A 391 8.66 4.68 2.77
CA VAL A 391 9.59 4.93 1.67
C VAL A 391 10.03 6.39 1.69
N GLN A 392 9.15 7.35 1.96
CA GLN A 392 9.54 8.76 2.11
C GLN A 392 10.60 8.97 3.21
N ILE A 393 10.48 8.25 4.35
CA ILE A 393 11.54 8.22 5.37
C ILE A 393 12.85 7.73 4.77
N ILE A 394 12.84 6.65 3.99
CA ILE A 394 14.04 6.09 3.33
C ILE A 394 14.64 7.08 2.33
N LEU A 395 13.83 7.68 1.47
CA LEU A 395 14.27 8.59 0.41
C LEU A 395 14.88 9.88 0.99
N SER A 396 14.46 10.25 2.19
CA SER A 396 15.02 11.39 2.92
C SER A 396 16.41 11.12 3.51
N ARG A 397 16.94 9.88 3.43
CA ARG A 397 18.16 9.44 4.15
C ARG A 397 19.35 9.32 3.22
N GLY A 398 20.52 9.06 3.79
CA GLY A 398 21.78 8.98 3.04
C GLY A 398 22.26 10.39 2.68
N ASN A 399 22.18 10.77 1.40
CA ASN A 399 22.52 12.11 0.94
C ASN A 399 21.36 13.11 1.04
N SER A 400 20.51 12.95 2.06
CA SER A 400 19.35 13.82 2.32
C SER A 400 18.44 14.04 1.11
N GLY A 401 18.23 12.99 0.30
CA GLY A 401 17.33 13.00 -0.85
C GLY A 401 17.89 13.56 -2.15
N GLU A 402 19.16 13.97 -2.21
CA GLU A 402 19.79 14.41 -3.46
C GLU A 402 19.75 13.34 -4.56
N ALA A 403 19.98 12.06 -4.19
CA ALA A 403 19.91 10.95 -5.15
C ALA A 403 18.49 10.78 -5.70
N THR A 404 17.48 10.95 -4.84
CA THR A 404 16.07 10.89 -5.22
C THR A 404 15.71 12.06 -6.13
N LEU A 405 16.09 13.30 -5.81
CA LEU A 405 15.83 14.45 -6.68
C LEU A 405 16.46 14.28 -8.05
N ALA A 406 17.72 13.85 -8.11
CA ALA A 406 18.39 13.61 -9.40
C ALA A 406 17.68 12.52 -10.22
N TRP A 407 17.13 11.48 -9.58
CA TRP A 407 16.33 10.46 -10.24
C TRP A 407 14.98 11.02 -10.72
N VAL A 408 14.28 11.80 -9.89
CA VAL A 408 13.02 12.48 -10.27
C VAL A 408 13.24 13.37 -11.48
N ASP A 409 14.32 14.16 -11.48
CA ASP A 409 14.66 15.08 -12.57
C ASP A 409 14.92 14.34 -13.88
N ARG A 410 15.52 13.14 -13.85
CA ARG A 410 15.68 12.30 -15.04
C ARG A 410 14.36 11.67 -15.50
N VAL A 411 13.57 11.13 -14.58
CA VAL A 411 12.29 10.48 -14.90
C VAL A 411 11.30 11.48 -15.49
N LYS A 412 11.29 12.73 -14.99
CA LYS A 412 10.35 13.76 -15.48
C LYS A 412 10.68 14.27 -16.89
N GLU A 413 11.84 13.94 -17.46
CA GLU A 413 12.16 14.23 -18.86
C GLU A 413 11.31 13.38 -19.83
N TRP A 414 10.78 12.24 -19.38
CA TRP A 414 10.00 11.35 -20.23
C TRP A 414 8.54 11.84 -20.39
N PRO A 415 7.95 11.74 -21.59
CA PRO A 415 6.61 12.28 -21.86
C PRO A 415 5.49 11.29 -21.49
N PHE A 416 5.53 10.66 -20.32
CA PHE A 416 4.45 9.77 -19.88
C PHE A 416 3.16 10.55 -19.57
N ARG A 417 2.02 9.87 -19.71
CA ARG A 417 0.68 10.41 -19.41
C ARG A 417 -0.08 9.59 -18.39
N ARG A 418 0.54 8.50 -17.93
CA ARG A 418 0.02 7.66 -16.86
C ARG A 418 1.15 6.96 -16.14
N VAL A 419 0.87 6.57 -14.90
CA VAL A 419 1.78 5.79 -14.06
C VAL A 419 1.07 4.53 -13.56
N VAL A 420 1.77 3.39 -13.56
CA VAL A 420 1.29 2.12 -12.99
C VAL A 420 2.20 1.74 -11.81
N PRO A 421 1.77 2.01 -10.56
CA PRO A 421 2.48 1.56 -9.37
C PRO A 421 2.24 0.07 -9.08
N ALA A 422 3.11 -0.57 -8.29
CA ALA A 422 3.00 -1.99 -7.93
C ALA A 422 1.98 -2.28 -6.80
N HIS A 423 1.43 -1.23 -6.17
CA HIS A 423 0.44 -1.34 -5.10
C HIS A 423 -0.71 -0.34 -5.29
N LEU A 424 -1.84 -0.62 -4.63
CA LEU A 424 -3.05 0.22 -4.61
C LEU A 424 -3.57 0.56 -6.02
N ASP A 425 -4.08 1.77 -6.23
CA ASP A 425 -4.80 2.16 -7.44
C ASP A 425 -3.85 2.29 -8.64
N ALA A 426 -4.30 1.72 -9.77
CA ALA A 426 -3.62 1.83 -11.05
C ALA A 426 -4.61 1.55 -12.20
N PRO A 427 -4.40 2.15 -13.39
CA PRO A 427 -3.39 3.19 -13.68
C PRO A 427 -3.75 4.55 -13.04
N LEU A 428 -2.74 5.40 -12.85
CA LEU A 428 -2.88 6.79 -12.41
C LEU A 428 -2.76 7.72 -13.61
N ALA A 429 -3.75 8.59 -13.82
CA ALA A 429 -3.78 9.55 -14.93
C ALA A 429 -2.98 10.83 -14.58
N ILE A 430 -1.67 10.70 -14.47
CA ILE A 430 -0.74 11.80 -14.12
C ILE A 430 0.41 11.90 -15.12
N GLY A 431 0.91 13.11 -15.32
CA GLY A 431 2.08 13.39 -16.14
C GLY A 431 3.36 13.64 -15.32
N PRO A 432 4.44 14.10 -15.98
CA PRO A 432 5.75 14.27 -15.36
C PRO A 432 5.80 15.31 -14.26
N GLU A 433 5.03 16.40 -14.40
CA GLU A 433 4.99 17.46 -13.40
C GLU A 433 4.23 17.03 -12.15
N GLU A 434 3.08 16.36 -12.29
CA GLU A 434 2.35 15.82 -11.15
C GLU A 434 3.15 14.72 -10.43
N PHE A 435 3.86 13.86 -11.18
CA PHE A 435 4.79 12.89 -10.61
C PHE A 435 5.90 13.58 -9.81
N SER A 436 6.55 14.59 -10.40
CA SER A 436 7.61 15.37 -9.78
C SER A 436 7.14 16.09 -8.50
N ALA A 437 5.90 16.57 -8.48
CA ALA A 437 5.31 17.27 -7.34
C ALA A 437 5.17 16.37 -6.09
N THR A 438 5.04 15.04 -6.28
CA THR A 438 4.98 14.10 -5.14
C THR A 438 6.26 14.06 -4.30
N TYR A 439 7.37 14.59 -4.83
CA TYR A 439 8.67 14.68 -4.17
C TYR A 439 9.04 16.10 -3.72
N ASP A 440 8.12 17.08 -3.78
CA ASP A 440 8.42 18.48 -3.46
C ASP A 440 8.91 18.71 -2.03
N PHE A 441 8.62 17.79 -1.10
CA PHE A 441 9.15 17.81 0.26
C PHE A 441 10.69 17.84 0.26
N LEU A 442 11.34 17.14 -0.69
CA LEU A 442 12.80 17.17 -0.85
C LEU A 442 13.29 18.55 -1.31
N ARG A 443 12.56 19.21 -2.22
CA ARG A 443 12.92 20.54 -2.73
C ARG A 443 12.72 21.64 -1.69
N ARG A 444 11.71 21.49 -0.83
CA ARG A 444 11.46 22.38 0.32
C ARG A 444 12.49 22.21 1.43
N GLY A 445 13.21 21.09 1.45
CA GLY A 445 14.19 20.80 2.49
C GLY A 445 13.57 20.28 3.79
N GLU A 446 12.32 19.80 3.74
CA GLU A 446 11.55 19.41 4.92
C GLU A 446 10.85 18.07 4.66
N ASN A 447 11.00 17.09 5.56
CA ASN A 447 10.37 15.77 5.42
C ASN A 447 8.88 15.80 5.80
N GLU A 448 8.10 16.59 5.05
CA GLU A 448 6.69 16.85 5.32
C GLU A 448 5.73 15.94 4.56
N VAL A 449 4.58 15.70 5.17
CA VAL A 449 3.48 14.93 4.60
C VAL A 449 2.15 15.65 4.81
N ARG A 450 1.18 15.39 3.93
CA ARG A 450 -0.13 16.08 3.95
C ARG A 450 -1.11 15.59 5.02
N TYR A 451 -0.83 14.47 5.67
CA TYR A 451 -1.71 13.82 6.65
C TYR A 451 -1.31 14.16 8.09
N CYS A 452 -2.11 13.73 9.07
CA CYS A 452 -1.98 14.09 10.46
C CYS A 452 -0.62 13.68 11.05
N ASP A 453 -0.05 14.58 11.86
CA ASP A 453 1.24 14.37 12.54
C ASP A 453 1.16 13.15 13.46
N GLU A 454 0.02 12.97 14.12
CA GLU A 454 -0.25 11.85 15.02
C GLU A 454 -0.19 10.50 14.30
N ASP A 455 -0.69 10.42 13.06
CA ASP A 455 -0.69 9.18 12.29
C ASP A 455 0.72 8.72 11.92
N VAL A 456 1.66 9.65 11.80
CA VAL A 456 3.07 9.31 11.52
C VAL A 456 3.92 9.15 12.76
N LEU A 457 3.39 9.39 13.98
CA LEU A 457 4.21 9.33 15.20
C LEU A 457 4.90 7.99 15.43
N VAL A 458 4.26 6.87 15.08
CA VAL A 458 4.89 5.54 15.22
C VAL A 458 6.05 5.38 14.24
N LEU A 459 5.86 5.84 13.00
CA LEU A 459 6.91 5.87 12.00
C LEU A 459 8.04 6.83 12.40
N ARG A 460 7.74 8.00 12.93
CA ARG A 460 8.74 8.94 13.46
C ARG A 460 9.52 8.36 14.62
N LYS A 461 8.84 7.74 15.60
CA LYS A 461 9.52 7.10 16.74
C LYS A 461 10.38 5.93 16.31
N ALA A 462 10.09 5.27 15.18
CA ALA A 462 10.98 4.29 14.55
C ALA A 462 12.36 4.88 14.26
N GLU A 463 12.39 6.16 13.86
CA GLU A 463 13.60 6.90 13.53
C GLU A 463 14.46 7.19 14.78
N GLU A 464 13.86 7.21 15.98
CA GLU A 464 14.48 7.66 17.23
C GLU A 464 14.72 6.52 18.25
N GLY A 465 13.98 5.41 18.14
CA GLY A 465 13.97 4.33 19.14
C GLY A 465 15.15 3.35 19.07
N PRO A 466 15.18 2.31 19.92
CA PRO A 466 16.20 1.25 19.91
C PRO A 466 16.21 0.37 18.64
N LEU A 467 15.45 0.73 17.60
CA LEU A 467 15.57 0.18 16.25
C LEU A 467 16.48 1.04 15.35
N ASN A 468 16.99 2.17 15.86
CA ASN A 468 17.89 3.13 15.23
C ASN A 468 19.34 2.62 15.07
N PHE A 469 19.55 1.32 14.83
CA PHE A 469 20.90 0.76 14.75
C PHE A 469 21.49 0.72 13.34
N SER A 470 20.83 1.34 12.36
CA SER A 470 21.34 1.30 10.99
C SER A 470 21.03 2.51 10.11
N VAL A 471 20.09 3.40 10.40
CA VAL A 471 19.74 4.48 9.46
C VAL A 471 20.61 5.75 9.60
N TYR A 472 21.03 6.34 8.49
CA TYR A 472 21.81 7.58 8.47
C TYR A 472 20.95 8.79 8.86
N PRO A 473 21.52 9.87 9.43
CA PRO A 473 20.78 11.11 9.67
C PRO A 473 20.29 11.73 8.35
N SER A 474 19.28 12.59 8.45
CA SER A 474 18.77 13.41 7.33
C SER A 474 18.83 14.89 7.69
N ALA A 475 19.28 15.72 6.76
CA ALA A 475 19.22 17.18 6.92
C ALA A 475 17.77 17.72 6.83
N LEU A 476 16.83 16.93 6.29
CA LEU A 476 15.42 17.28 6.13
C LEU A 476 14.62 17.17 7.44
N GLY A 477 15.27 16.71 8.52
CA GLY A 477 14.62 16.40 9.79
C GLY A 477 13.85 15.08 9.76
N THR A 478 13.11 14.84 10.84
CA THR A 478 12.21 13.68 10.96
C THR A 478 10.90 13.90 10.20
N LEU A 479 10.19 12.82 9.88
CA LEU A 479 8.91 12.87 9.17
C LEU A 479 7.87 13.71 9.92
N ARG A 480 7.21 14.70 9.30
CA ARG A 480 6.24 15.63 9.94
C ARG A 480 4.95 15.78 9.16
N GLY A 481 3.81 15.63 9.85
CA GLY A 481 2.49 15.88 9.29
C GLY A 481 1.91 17.22 9.72
N ARG A 482 0.67 17.49 9.29
CA ARG A 482 -0.12 18.60 9.82
C ARG A 482 -0.62 18.27 11.23
N ALA A 483 -0.66 19.25 12.13
CA ALA A 483 -1.31 19.06 13.42
C ALA A 483 -2.80 18.74 13.22
N CYS A 484 -3.29 17.67 13.85
CA CYS A 484 -4.70 17.31 13.87
C CYS A 484 -5.17 17.15 15.32
N ASP A 485 -6.45 17.41 15.59
CA ASP A 485 -6.97 17.29 16.95
C ASP A 485 -6.96 15.82 17.42
N VAL A 486 -6.14 15.49 18.41
CA VAL A 486 -6.08 14.11 18.92
C VAL A 486 -7.35 13.82 19.72
N PRO A 487 -8.12 12.76 19.41
CA PRO A 487 -9.15 12.30 20.32
C PRO A 487 -8.50 11.91 21.65
N LYS A 488 -8.89 12.58 22.73
CA LYS A 488 -8.38 12.32 24.09
C LYS A 488 -8.59 10.88 24.53
#